data_AF-A0A1B6DE78-F1
#
_entry.id   AF-A0A1B6DE78-F1
#
_cell.length_a   1.000
_cell.length_b   1.000
_cell.length_c   1.000
_cell.angle_alpha   90.00
_cell.angle_beta   90.00
_cell.angle_gamma   90.00
#
_symmetry.space_group_name_H-M   'P 1'
#
loop_
_entity.id
_entity.type
_entity.pdbx_description
1 polymer ?
#
loop_
_entity_poly.entity_id
_entity_poly.type
_entity_poly.pdbx_seq_one_letter_code
_entity_poly.pdbx_strand_id
1 'polypeptide(L)'
;MLSYEHAKPYFGDNALSTFQLICQNGDRQILDKYATCNFGSIPPHMILASSELSAVERDDILFALLSSADLYSKHPDYFRMFGDYEGQHDVLFKNIATGLESVGDELPSLKEYSNVLKELNTCVNEEKNS
;
A
#
# COMPACT_ATOMS: atom_id res chain seq x y z
N MET A 1 -4.65 -2.86 2.03
CA MET A 1 -5.96 -3.52 1.84
C MET A 1 -6.54 -3.75 3.23
N LEU A 2 -7.80 -3.35 3.50
CA LEU A 2 -8.46 -3.77 4.74
C LEU A 2 -8.70 -5.28 4.62
N SER A 3 -7.77 -6.07 5.14
CA SER A 3 -7.97 -7.51 5.26
C SER A 3 -9.08 -7.76 6.29
N TYR A 4 -9.69 -8.95 6.23
CA TYR A 4 -10.58 -9.44 7.28
C TYR A 4 -10.00 -9.22 8.70
N GLU A 5 -8.68 -9.42 8.85
CA GLU A 5 -7.98 -9.20 10.12
C GLU A 5 -8.06 -7.76 10.65
N HIS A 6 -8.10 -6.75 9.78
CA HIS A 6 -8.29 -5.36 10.20
C HIS A 6 -9.74 -5.05 10.62
N ALA A 7 -10.72 -5.78 10.08
CA ALA A 7 -12.14 -5.58 10.37
C ALA A 7 -12.62 -6.40 11.58
N LYS A 8 -11.96 -7.53 11.87
CA LYS A 8 -12.29 -8.47 12.96
C LYS A 8 -12.51 -7.80 14.34
N PRO A 9 -11.71 -6.81 14.79
CA PRO A 9 -11.91 -6.16 16.08
C PRO A 9 -13.25 -5.42 16.21
N TYR A 10 -13.82 -4.98 15.09
CA TYR A 10 -15.07 -4.19 15.07
C TYR A 10 -16.32 -5.05 14.98
N PHE A 11 -16.20 -6.27 14.43
CA PHE A 11 -17.36 -7.09 14.06
C PHE A 11 -17.39 -8.47 14.73
N GLY A 12 -16.34 -8.84 15.48
CA GLY A 12 -16.24 -10.12 16.18
C GLY A 12 -16.04 -11.33 15.24
N ASP A 13 -16.02 -12.53 15.81
CA ASP A 13 -15.68 -13.77 15.08
C ASP A 13 -16.70 -14.18 14.00
N ASN A 14 -17.88 -13.55 13.96
CA ASN A 14 -18.94 -13.83 12.98
C ASN A 14 -18.97 -12.88 11.78
N ALA A 15 -18.03 -11.94 11.66
CA ALA A 15 -18.05 -10.94 10.59
C ALA A 15 -18.07 -11.54 9.17
N LEU A 16 -17.44 -12.71 8.98
CA LEU A 16 -17.44 -13.42 7.69
C LEU A 16 -18.83 -13.85 7.20
N SER A 17 -19.78 -14.08 8.10
CA SER A 17 -21.14 -14.52 7.74
C SER A 17 -22.15 -13.39 7.66
N THR A 18 -21.84 -12.21 8.22
CA THR A 18 -22.76 -11.06 8.28
C THR A 18 -22.55 -10.04 7.16
N PHE A 19 -21.37 -10.04 6.53
CA PHE A 19 -21.02 -9.08 5.49
C PHE A 19 -20.88 -9.71 4.11
N GLN A 20 -21.20 -8.93 3.09
CA GLN A 20 -21.05 -9.30 1.68
C GLN A 20 -20.26 -8.20 0.97
N LEU A 21 -19.45 -8.60 0.00
CA LEU A 21 -18.80 -7.71 -0.95
C LEU A 21 -19.81 -7.25 -1.99
N ILE A 22 -19.65 -6.02 -2.45
CA ILE A 22 -20.31 -5.51 -3.66
C ILE A 22 -19.27 -5.56 -4.78
N CYS A 23 -19.61 -6.26 -5.86
CA CYS A 23 -18.75 -6.38 -7.03
C CYS A 23 -19.00 -5.21 -8.00
N GLN A 24 -18.05 -4.94 -8.89
CA GLN A 24 -18.19 -3.88 -9.91
C GLN A 24 -19.40 -4.07 -10.83
N ASN A 25 -19.82 -5.31 -11.09
CA ASN A 25 -20.99 -5.63 -11.90
C ASN A 25 -22.33 -5.52 -11.13
N GLY A 26 -22.29 -5.10 -9.86
CA GLY A 26 -23.47 -4.97 -8.99
C GLY A 26 -23.87 -6.24 -8.24
N ASP A 27 -23.21 -7.37 -8.51
CA ASP A 27 -23.44 -8.62 -7.78
C ASP A 27 -22.94 -8.52 -6.33
N ARG A 28 -23.41 -9.45 -5.49
CA ARG A 28 -22.92 -9.63 -4.12
C ARG A 28 -22.21 -10.96 -3.96
N GLN A 29 -21.09 -10.95 -3.23
CA GLN A 29 -20.30 -12.15 -2.96
C GLN A 29 -19.88 -12.23 -1.48
N ILE A 30 -19.50 -13.43 -1.02
CA ILE A 30 -18.93 -13.62 0.33
C ILE A 30 -17.55 -12.96 0.43
N LEU A 31 -17.14 -12.54 1.64
CA LEU A 31 -15.88 -11.81 1.88
C LEU A 31 -14.63 -12.52 1.33
N ASP A 32 -14.60 -13.85 1.36
CA ASP A 32 -13.45 -14.64 0.86
C ASP A 32 -13.24 -14.52 -0.66
N LYS A 33 -14.22 -13.99 -1.40
CA LYS A 33 -14.12 -13.76 -2.86
C LYS A 33 -13.49 -12.41 -3.21
N TYR A 34 -12.90 -11.69 -2.26
CA TYR A 34 -12.32 -10.36 -2.49
C TYR A 34 -11.31 -10.32 -3.64
N ALA A 35 -10.58 -11.41 -3.90
CA ALA A 35 -9.62 -11.47 -5.01
C ALA A 35 -10.27 -11.32 -6.39
N THR A 36 -11.52 -11.77 -6.56
CA THR A 36 -12.26 -11.72 -7.83
C THR A 36 -13.46 -10.77 -7.80
N CYS A 37 -13.88 -10.31 -6.62
CA CYS A 37 -14.95 -9.34 -6.40
C CYS A 37 -14.41 -8.20 -5.53
N ASN A 38 -13.87 -7.18 -6.19
CA ASN A 38 -13.39 -5.94 -5.59
C ASN A 38 -13.57 -4.79 -6.58
N PHE A 39 -13.33 -3.55 -6.13
CA PHE A 39 -13.41 -2.37 -6.98
C PHE A 39 -12.13 -2.05 -7.74
N GLY A 40 -11.04 -2.76 -7.47
CA GLY A 40 -9.73 -2.56 -8.08
C GLY A 40 -8.62 -2.91 -7.10
N SER A 41 -7.41 -3.05 -7.65
CA SER A 41 -6.19 -3.25 -6.88
C SER A 41 -5.55 -1.91 -6.53
N ILE A 42 -5.11 -1.76 -5.28
CA ILE A 42 -4.34 -0.60 -4.84
C ILE A 42 -2.86 -1.01 -4.88
N PRO A 43 -1.99 -0.31 -5.64
CA PRO A 43 -0.58 -0.62 -5.67
C PRO A 43 0.04 -0.40 -4.26
N PRO A 44 1.13 -1.10 -3.93
CA PRO A 44 1.87 -0.82 -2.70
C PRO A 44 2.38 0.64 -2.69
N HIS A 45 2.63 1.17 -1.50
CA HIS A 45 3.34 2.43 -1.36
C HIS A 45 4.78 2.27 -1.89
N MET A 46 5.27 3.25 -2.64
CA MET A 46 6.58 3.21 -3.29
C MET A 46 7.49 4.32 -2.78
N ILE A 47 8.78 4.02 -2.72
CA ILE A 47 9.84 5.01 -2.53
C ILE A 47 10.24 5.51 -3.92
N LEU A 48 10.25 6.82 -4.12
CA LEU A 48 10.64 7.44 -5.38
C LEU A 48 12.00 8.14 -5.21
N ALA A 49 12.83 8.07 -6.23
CA ALA A 49 14.10 8.77 -6.32
C ALA A 49 14.10 9.70 -7.53
N SER A 50 14.92 10.76 -7.49
CA SER A 50 15.01 11.72 -8.59
C SER A 50 15.50 11.04 -9.87
N SER A 51 14.92 11.43 -11.01
CA SER A 51 15.37 11.02 -12.33
C SER A 51 16.74 11.60 -12.72
N GLU A 52 17.24 12.58 -11.97
CA GLU A 52 18.56 13.21 -12.20
C GLU A 52 19.73 12.37 -11.67
N LEU A 53 19.45 11.39 -10.80
CA LEU A 53 20.48 10.50 -10.26
C LEU A 53 21.06 9.60 -11.36
N SER A 54 22.38 9.48 -11.37
CA SER A 54 23.08 8.50 -12.21
C SER A 54 22.64 7.07 -11.88
N ALA A 55 22.90 6.14 -12.79
CA ALA A 55 22.60 4.72 -12.55
C ALA A 55 23.31 4.20 -11.29
N VAL A 56 24.57 4.59 -11.08
CA VAL A 56 25.37 4.18 -9.90
C VAL A 56 24.74 4.71 -8.61
N GLU A 57 24.38 6.00 -8.56
CA GLU A 57 23.74 6.56 -7.36
C GLU A 57 22.39 5.90 -7.05
N ARG A 58 21.61 5.55 -8.09
CA ARG A 58 20.34 4.84 -7.92
C ARG A 58 20.56 3.44 -7.37
N ASP A 59 21.54 2.71 -7.88
CA ASP A 59 21.87 1.36 -7.40
C ASP A 59 22.39 1.40 -5.96
N ASP A 60 23.21 2.39 -5.60
CA ASP A 60 23.72 2.57 -4.23
C ASP A 60 22.58 2.85 -3.24
N ILE A 61 21.64 3.75 -3.60
CA ILE A 61 20.47 4.06 -2.78
C ILE A 61 19.57 2.84 -2.63
N LEU A 62 19.30 2.13 -3.73
CA LEU A 62 18.47 0.93 -3.72
C LEU A 62 19.10 -0.14 -2.80
N PHE A 63 20.40 -0.40 -2.95
CA PHE A 63 21.11 -1.37 -2.14
C PHE A 63 21.10 -0.98 -0.66
N ALA A 64 21.34 0.29 -0.33
CA ALA A 64 21.32 0.78 1.04
C ALA A 64 19.92 0.62 1.68
N LEU A 65 18.86 0.96 0.95
CA LEU A 65 17.48 0.83 1.42
C LEU A 65 17.08 -0.64 1.65
N LEU A 66 17.37 -1.51 0.68
CA LEU A 66 17.04 -2.94 0.78
C LEU A 66 17.82 -3.62 1.91
N SER A 67 19.11 -3.31 2.05
CA SER A 67 19.95 -3.86 3.12
C SER A 67 19.49 -3.38 4.50
N SER A 68 19.13 -2.10 4.63
CA SER A 68 18.59 -1.56 5.88
C SER A 68 17.25 -2.18 6.25
N ALA A 69 16.34 -2.31 5.27
CA ALA A 69 15.05 -2.96 5.48
C ALA A 69 15.20 -4.40 5.93
N ASP A 70 16.07 -5.19 5.28
CA ASP A 70 16.33 -6.58 5.69
C ASP A 70 16.92 -6.66 7.11
N LEU A 71 17.91 -5.81 7.42
CA LEU A 71 18.56 -5.77 8.74
C LEU A 71 17.56 -5.43 9.85
N TYR A 72 16.80 -4.35 9.69
CA TYR A 72 15.89 -3.85 10.74
C TYR A 72 14.58 -4.64 10.82
N SER A 73 14.16 -5.32 9.75
CA SER A 73 13.08 -6.32 9.85
C SER A 73 13.50 -7.53 10.69
N LYS A 74 14.78 -7.97 10.60
CA LYS A 74 15.31 -9.08 11.40
C LYS A 74 15.69 -8.68 12.83
N HIS A 75 16.10 -7.42 13.02
CA HIS A 75 16.55 -6.86 14.29
C HIS A 75 15.78 -5.59 14.67
N PRO A 76 14.47 -5.71 14.97
CA PRO A 76 13.64 -4.55 15.34
C PRO A 76 14.02 -3.94 16.71
N ASP A 77 14.87 -4.61 17.48
CA ASP A 77 15.45 -4.13 18.74
C ASP A 77 16.51 -3.04 18.54
N TYR A 78 17.19 -3.00 17.40
CA TYR A 78 18.12 -1.93 17.07
C TYR A 78 17.39 -0.68 16.61
N PHE A 79 16.45 -0.87 15.70
CA PHE A 79 15.61 0.19 15.17
C PHE A 79 14.37 -0.44 14.53
N ARG A 80 13.19 0.02 14.94
CA ARG A 80 11.94 -0.41 14.34
C ARG A 80 11.65 0.42 13.09
N MET A 81 12.17 -0.04 11.96
CA MET A 81 11.96 0.62 10.67
C MET A 81 10.50 0.58 10.21
N PHE A 82 9.80 -0.54 10.45
CA PHE A 82 8.37 -0.71 10.18
C PHE A 82 7.61 -0.84 11.49
N GLY A 83 6.73 0.13 11.79
CA GLY A 83 5.91 0.12 13.00
C GLY A 83 5.89 1.46 13.72
N ASP A 84 5.44 1.42 14.97
CA ASP A 84 5.29 2.62 15.79
C ASP A 84 6.63 3.21 16.22
N TYR A 85 6.72 4.53 16.20
CA TYR A 85 7.83 5.28 16.79
C TYR A 85 7.27 6.31 17.78
N GLU A 86 7.62 6.19 19.07
CA GLU A 86 7.15 7.10 20.14
C GLU A 86 5.61 7.30 20.16
N GLY A 87 4.86 6.23 19.87
CA GLY A 87 3.39 6.27 19.80
C GLY A 87 2.82 6.88 18.52
N GLN A 88 3.66 7.28 17.57
CA GLN A 88 3.27 7.70 16.24
C GLN A 88 3.24 6.50 15.29
N HIS A 89 2.15 6.38 14.54
CA HIS A 89 1.94 5.38 13.50
C HIS A 89 2.35 5.94 12.13
N ASP A 90 2.72 5.05 11.20
CA ASP A 90 2.98 5.34 9.79
C ASP A 90 4.05 6.43 9.56
N VAL A 91 5.09 6.49 10.41
CA VAL A 91 6.08 7.58 10.43
C VAL A 91 6.99 7.61 9.20
N LEU A 92 7.77 6.54 8.98
CA LEU A 92 8.62 6.39 7.79
C LEU A 92 7.93 5.52 6.74
N PHE A 93 7.42 4.38 7.19
CA PHE A 93 6.67 3.43 6.39
C PHE A 93 5.36 3.12 7.09
N LYS A 94 4.39 2.64 6.32
CA LYS A 94 3.15 2.12 6.90
C LYS A 94 3.47 1.04 7.93
N ASN A 95 2.78 1.06 9.06
CA ASN A 95 2.93 0.07 10.12
C ASN A 95 2.77 -1.38 9.65
N ILE A 96 1.89 -1.58 8.67
CA ILE A 96 1.59 -2.89 8.08
C ILE A 96 2.67 -3.37 7.10
N ALA A 97 3.66 -2.54 6.77
CA ALA A 97 4.76 -2.95 5.90
C ALA A 97 5.65 -3.95 6.65
N THR A 98 6.13 -4.96 5.92
CA THR A 98 6.98 -6.03 6.47
C THR A 98 8.40 -6.01 5.89
N GLY A 99 8.64 -5.16 4.89
CA GLY A 99 9.91 -5.06 4.18
C GLY A 99 9.82 -4.16 2.97
N LEU A 100 10.90 -4.11 2.19
CA LEU A 100 10.99 -3.43 0.90
C LEU A 100 11.37 -4.44 -0.19
N GLU A 101 10.86 -4.21 -1.40
CA GLU A 101 11.20 -4.98 -2.58
C GLU A 101 11.52 -4.01 -3.72
N SER A 102 12.49 -4.37 -4.57
CA SER A 102 12.80 -3.59 -5.77
C SER A 102 11.63 -3.67 -6.74
N VAL A 103 11.17 -2.51 -7.22
CA VAL A 103 10.17 -2.46 -8.29
C VAL A 103 10.90 -2.63 -9.62
N GLY A 104 10.37 -3.48 -10.50
CA GLY A 104 10.85 -3.60 -11.88
C GLY A 104 10.43 -2.40 -12.75
N ASP A 105 10.75 -2.45 -14.04
CA ASP A 105 10.41 -1.35 -14.98
C ASP A 105 8.91 -1.11 -15.11
N GLU A 106 8.09 -2.14 -14.88
CA GLU A 106 6.64 -2.04 -14.90
C GLU A 106 6.02 -2.63 -13.63
N LEU A 107 5.09 -1.87 -13.05
CA LEU A 107 4.20 -2.33 -11.99
C LEU A 107 2.76 -2.35 -12.54
N PRO A 108 2.21 -3.52 -12.96
CA PRO A 108 0.91 -3.60 -13.60
C PRO A 108 -0.22 -2.96 -12.79
N SER A 109 -0.20 -3.13 -11.46
CA SER A 109 -1.18 -2.53 -10.56
C SER A 109 -1.13 -0.99 -10.54
N LEU A 110 0.05 -0.39 -10.72
CA LEU A 110 0.19 1.06 -10.83
C LEU A 110 -0.39 1.59 -12.14
N LYS A 111 -0.21 0.85 -13.23
CA LYS A 111 -0.78 1.20 -14.54
C LYS A 111 -2.31 1.19 -14.51
N GLU A 112 -2.91 0.17 -13.90
CA GLU A 112 -4.36 0.09 -13.68
C GLU A 112 -4.86 1.23 -12.81
N TYR A 113 -4.21 1.46 -11.67
CA TYR A 113 -4.58 2.51 -10.72
C TYR A 113 -4.45 3.92 -11.31
N SER A 114 -3.50 4.15 -12.21
CA SER A 114 -3.33 5.43 -12.91
C SER A 114 -4.55 5.83 -13.75
N ASN A 115 -5.32 4.87 -14.26
CA ASN A 115 -6.56 5.17 -14.96
C ASN A 115 -7.65 5.67 -14.01
N VAL A 116 -7.76 5.05 -12.83
CA VAL A 116 -8.66 5.49 -11.75
C VAL A 116 -8.31 6.90 -11.30
N LEU A 117 -7.02 7.21 -11.10
CA LEU A 117 -6.57 8.55 -10.71
C LEU A 117 -6.94 9.62 -11.74
N LYS A 118 -6.84 9.33 -13.05
CA LYS A 118 -7.24 10.28 -14.09
C LYS A 118 -8.72 10.63 -14.01
N GLU A 119 -9.58 9.65 -13.76
CA GLU A 119 -11.02 9.87 -13.59
C GLU A 119 -11.30 10.65 -12.31
N LEU A 120 -10.69 10.29 -11.18
CA LEU A 120 -10.89 10.98 -9.91
C LEU A 120 -10.43 12.46 -9.95
N ASN A 121 -9.34 12.75 -10.66
CA ASN A 121 -8.83 14.11 -10.82
C ASN A 121 -9.79 15.03 -11.59
N THR A 122 -10.77 14.49 -12.32
CA THR A 122 -11.80 15.32 -12.98
C THR A 122 -12.77 15.96 -11.99
N CYS A 123 -12.88 15.41 -10.77
CA CYS A 123 -13.75 15.91 -9.71
C CYS A 123 -13.05 16.90 -8.75
N VAL A 124 -11.74 17.13 -8.93
CA VAL A 124 -10.99 18.10 -8.13
C VAL A 124 -11.25 19.48 -8.72
N ASN A 125 -12.22 20.19 -8.15
CA ASN A 125 -12.33 21.63 -8.34
C ASN A 125 -11.09 22.25 -7.68
N GLU A 126 -10.11 22.67 -8.47
CA GLU A 126 -9.05 23.54 -7.95
C GLU A 126 -9.73 24.75 -7.30
N GLU A 127 -9.56 24.92 -5.99
CA GLU A 127 -9.76 26.21 -5.34
C GLU A 127 -8.72 27.17 -5.91
N LYS A 128 -9.02 27.73 -7.08
CA LYS A 128 -8.34 28.91 -7.60
C LYS A 128 -8.67 30.04 -6.63
N ASN A 129 -7.81 30.23 -5.65
CA ASN A 129 -7.79 31.41 -4.79
C ASN A 129 -7.87 32.66 -5.65
N SER A 130 -8.98 33.39 -5.50
CA SER A 130 -9.16 34.78 -5.91
C SER A 130 -8.36 35.71 -5.00
#